data_AF-A0A973PQT8-F1
#
_entry.id   AF-A0A973PQT8-F1
#
_cell.length_a   1.000
_cell.length_b   1.000
_cell.length_c   1.000
_cell.angle_alpha   90.00
_cell.angle_beta   90.00
_cell.angle_gamma   90.00
#
_symmetry.space_group_name_H-M   'P 1'
#
loop_
_entity.id
_entity.type
_entity.pdbx_description
1 polymer ?
#
loop_
_entity_poly.entity_id
_entity_poly.type
_entity_poly.pdbx_seq_one_letter_code
_entity_poly.pdbx_strand_id
1 'polypeptide(L)' 'MVVGNVAAAVGFLRTVFDAVGDVRDGRPAEVRIGDSLVMVTQAGEREPFPAFLYEYVDDADRAHARAV' A
#
# COMPACT_ATOMS: atom_id res chain seq x y z
N MET A 1 -1.34 7.36 0.83
CA MET A 1 -1.98 7.34 -0.51
C MET A 1 -3.50 7.30 -0.38
N VAL A 2 -4.23 7.86 -1.35
CA VAL A 2 -5.71 7.82 -1.42
C VAL A 2 -6.11 6.99 -2.64
N VAL A 3 -6.91 5.95 -2.46
CA VAL A 3 -7.20 4.92 -3.47
C VAL A 3 -8.69 4.60 -3.54
N GLY A 4 -9.17 4.14 -4.70
CA GLY A 4 -10.57 3.71 -4.85
C GLY A 4 -10.88 2.32 -4.27
N ASN A 5 -9.86 1.54 -3.92
CA ASN A 5 -10.02 0.24 -3.26
C ASN A 5 -8.87 -0.02 -2.27
N VAL A 6 -9.14 0.23 -0.99
CA VAL A 6 -8.17 0.03 0.10
C VAL A 6 -7.76 -1.43 0.22
N ALA A 7 -8.70 -2.37 0.16
CA ALA A 7 -8.40 -3.79 0.31
C ALA A 7 -7.45 -4.29 -0.78
N ALA A 8 -7.68 -3.90 -2.04
CA ALA A 8 -6.81 -4.25 -3.14
C ALA A 8 -5.41 -3.62 -3.00
N ALA A 9 -5.32 -2.33 -2.63
CA ALA A 9 -4.04 -1.65 -2.44
C ALA A 9 -3.23 -2.26 -1.28
N VAL A 10 -3.86 -2.53 -0.14
CA VAL A 10 -3.19 -3.19 0.99
C VAL A 10 -2.78 -4.62 0.64
N GLY A 11 -3.62 -5.36 -0.09
CA GLY A 11 -3.29 -6.69 -0.61
C GLY A 11 -2.05 -6.67 -1.52
N PHE A 12 -1.97 -5.70 -2.44
CA PHE A 12 -0.79 -5.50 -3.29
C PHE A 12 0.47 -5.24 -2.46
N LEU A 13 0.42 -4.30 -1.50
CA LEU A 13 1.57 -3.99 -0.66
C LEU A 13 2.05 -5.20 0.17
N ARG A 14 1.10 -5.98 0.71
CA ARG A 14 1.38 -7.24 1.43
C ARG A 14 2.09 -8.26 0.53
N THR A 15 1.59 -8.46 -0.70
CA THR A 15 2.15 -9.45 -1.63
C THR A 15 3.53 -9.05 -2.16
N VAL A 16 3.70 -7.79 -2.56
CA VAL A 16 4.91 -7.35 -3.26
C VAL A 16 6.05 -7.03 -2.29
N PHE A 17 5.73 -6.33 -1.19
CA PHE A 17 6.72 -5.77 -0.26
C PHE A 17 6.69 -6.42 1.13
N ASP A 18 6.02 -7.56 1.28
CA ASP A 18 5.86 -8.27 2.55
C ASP A 18 5.31 -7.35 3.68
N ALA A 19 4.45 -6.39 3.28
CA ALA A 19 3.89 -5.39 4.18
C ALA A 19 2.96 -5.99 5.24
N VAL A 20 2.83 -5.33 6.39
CA VAL A 20 1.96 -5.74 7.50
C VAL A 20 1.00 -4.62 7.86
N GLY A 21 -0.28 -4.95 8.12
CA GLY A 21 -1.28 -3.96 8.52
C GLY A 21 -2.66 -4.34 8.04
N ASP A 22 -3.71 -4.05 8.80
CA ASP A 22 -5.08 -4.50 8.53
C ASP A 22 -5.98 -3.41 7.98
N VAL A 23 -6.93 -3.83 7.14
CA VAL A 23 -8.02 -2.97 6.66
C VAL A 23 -9.18 -3.03 7.65
N ARG A 24 -9.67 -1.86 8.04
CA ARG A 24 -10.86 -1.70 8.90
C ARG A 24 -11.74 -0.61 8.30
N ASP A 25 -13.05 -0.83 8.32
CA ASP A 25 -13.99 0.15 7.78
C ASP A 25 -13.98 1.45 8.58
N GLY A 26 -14.25 2.56 7.89
CA GLY A 26 -14.39 3.88 8.50
C GLY A 26 -13.09 4.55 8.95
N ARG A 27 -11.92 3.97 8.67
CA ARG A 27 -10.62 4.62 8.93
C ARG A 27 -9.55 4.22 7.90
N PRO A 28 -8.50 5.03 7.71
CA PRO A 28 -7.35 4.63 6.93
C PRO A 28 -6.70 3.34 7.47
N ALA A 29 -6.16 2.53 6.56
CA ALA A 29 -5.30 1.42 6.94
C ALA A 29 -3.88 1.93 7.20
N GLU A 30 -3.31 1.52 8.33
CA GLU A 30 -1.90 1.69 8.67
C GLU A 30 -1.15 0.46 8.15
N VAL A 31 -0.29 0.65 7.14
CA VAL A 31 0.49 -0.43 6.53
C VAL A 31 1.97 -0.16 6.75
N ARG A 32 2.67 -1.11 7.35
CA ARG A 32 4.11 -1.07 7.57
C ARG A 32 4.85 -1.87 6.51
N ILE A 33 5.87 -1.26 5.91
CA ILE A 33 6.84 -1.90 5.02
C ILE A 33 8.19 -1.72 5.69
N GLY A 34 8.72 -2.78 6.30
CA GLY A 34 9.87 -2.67 7.20
C GLY A 34 9.64 -1.65 8.34
N ASP A 35 10.42 -0.57 8.34
CA ASP A 35 10.32 0.53 9.30
C ASP A 35 9.39 1.68 8.86
N SER A 36 9.09 1.76 7.56
CA SER A 36 8.21 2.76 6.95
C SER A 36 6.73 2.52 7.25
N LEU A 37 5.98 3.61 7.49
CA LEU A 37 4.53 3.60 7.65
C LEU A 37 3.86 4.29 6.46
N VAL A 38 2.97 3.57 5.78
CA VAL A 38 2.14 4.08 4.69
C VAL A 38 0.68 4.07 5.13
N MET A 39 0.05 5.25 5.10
CA MET A 39 -1.39 5.38 5.29
C MET A 39 -2.12 5.14 3.97
N VAL A 40 -3.06 4.19 3.94
CA VAL A 40 -3.90 3.90 2.77
C VAL A 40 -5.34 4.28 3.09
N THR A 41 -5.84 5.31 2.40
CA THR A 41 -7.16 5.89 2.65
C THR A 41 -8.10 5.62 1.49
N GLN A 42 -9.35 5.24 1.79
CA GLN A 42 -10.40 5.13 0.78
C GLN A 42 -10.72 6.50 0.18
N ALA A 43 -10.86 6.58 -1.13
CA ALA A 43 -11.35 7.78 -1.80
C ALA A 43 -12.79 8.08 -1.35
N GLY A 44 -13.08 9.37 -1.17
CA GLY A 44 -14.35 9.83 -0.61
C GLY A 44 -14.30 11.35 -0.49
N GLU A 45 -14.27 11.88 0.73
CA GLU A 45 -14.09 13.34 0.95
C GLU A 45 -12.77 13.88 0.37
N ARG A 46 -11.76 13.01 0.23
CA ARG A 46 -10.54 13.31 -0.51
C ARG A 46 -10.56 12.57 -1.83
N GLU A 47 -10.39 13.31 -2.90
CA GLU A 47 -10.23 12.75 -4.24
C GLU A 47 -8.94 11.93 -4.34
N PRO A 48 -8.92 10.84 -5.14
CA PRO A 48 -7.70 10.14 -5.47
C PRO A 48 -6.71 11.11 -6.13
N PHE A 49 -5.44 10.99 -5.76
CA PHE A 49 -4.35 11.67 -6.44
C PHE A 49 -3.24 10.66 -6.75
N PRO A 50 -2.47 10.87 -7.83
CA PRO A 50 -1.31 10.03 -8.13
C PRO A 50 -0.37 9.99 -6.94
N ALA A 51 -0.18 8.80 -6.38
CA ALA A 51 0.79 8.55 -5.32
C ALA A 51 2.04 7.91 -5.93
N PHE A 52 3.20 8.37 -5.48
CA PHE A 52 4.49 7.78 -5.83
C PHE A 52 5.17 7.35 -4.54
N LEU A 53 5.55 6.07 -4.45
CA LEU A 53 6.32 5.50 -3.35
C LEU A 53 7.71 5.14 -3.89
N TYR A 54 8.74 5.55 -3.16
CA TYR A 54 10.12 5.19 -3.48
C TYR A 54 10.64 4.28 -2.37
N GLU A 55 10.59 2.97 -2.63
CA GLU A 55 10.88 1.91 -1.67
C GLU A 55 12.22 1.26 -2.00
N TYR A 56 13.05 1.06 -0.99
CA TYR A 56 14.28 0.27 -1.11
C TYR A 56 13.96 -1.20 -0.80
N VAL A 57 14.38 -2.09 -1.69
CA VAL A 57 14.19 -3.54 -1.57
C VAL A 57 15.49 -4.27 -1.82
N ASP A 58 15.64 -5.44 -1.22
CA ASP A 58 16.84 -6.27 -1.40
C ASP A 58 16.99 -6.77 -2.86
N ASP A 59 15.87 -7.05 -3.53
CA ASP A 59 15.81 -7.59 -4.89
C ASP A 59 14.63 -6.98 -5.66
N ALA A 60 14.94 -6.01 -6.52
CA ALA A 60 13.95 -5.30 -7.33
C ALA A 60 13.30 -6.18 -8.40
N ASP A 61 14.04 -7.14 -8.96
CA ASP A 61 13.52 -8.05 -9.99
C ASP A 61 12.48 -9.00 -9.37
N ARG A 62 12.78 -9.53 -8.18
CA ARG A 62 11.83 -10.36 -7.42
C ARG A 62 10.59 -9.57 -7.01
N ALA A 63 10.74 -8.34 -6.54
CA ALA A 63 9.61 -7.48 -6.21
C ALA A 63 8.73 -7.21 -7.44
N HIS A 64 9.34 -6.88 -8.58
CA HIS A 64 8.62 -6.70 -9.84
C HIS A 64 7.89 -7.97 -10.27
N ALA A 65 8.52 -9.14 -10.17
CA ALA A 65 7.90 -10.42 -10.53
C ALA A 65 6.68 -10.77 -9.66
N ARG A 66 6.61 -10.29 -8.40
CA ARG A 66 5.42 -10.45 -7.53
C ARG A 66 4.27 -9.50 -7.89
N ALA A 67 4.55 -8.43 -8.64
CA ALA A 67 3.62 -7.35 -8.92
C ALA A 67 2.81 -7.55 -10.23
N VAL A 68 3.17 -8.55 -11.04
CA VAL A 68 2.62 -8.81 -12.39
C VAL A 68 1.85 -10.12 -12.48
#